data_AF-A0AA92SAN4-F1
#
_entry.id   AF-A0AA92SAN4-F1
#
_cell.length_a   1.000
_cell.length_b   1.000
_cell.length_c   1.000
_cell.angle_alpha   90.00
_cell.angle_beta   90.00
_cell.angle_gamma   90.00
#
_symmetry.space_group_name_H-M   'P 1'
#
loop_
_entity.id
_entity.type
_entity.pdbx_description
1 polymer ?
#
loop_
_entity_poly.entity_id
_entity_poly.type
_entity_poly.pdbx_seq_one_letter_code
_entity_poly.pdbx_strand_id
1 'polypeptide(L)'
;MFEPDEADLAWLPKSQREQRDPGVRKEYIKWYENKYGVPNFNWSDVDIHHIIPLAYGGYNDFDNLIPLPEDFHRQEVTPWWASYGKYVPDGDDY
;
A
#
# COMPACT_ATOMS: atom_id res chain seq x y z
N MET A 1 13.55 9.61 -16.19
CA MET A 1 12.50 8.82 -15.52
C MET A 1 12.36 7.56 -16.35
N PHE A 2 12.73 6.41 -15.80
CA PHE A 2 12.60 5.12 -16.48
C PHE A 2 11.27 4.56 -16.00
N GLU A 3 10.31 4.41 -16.92
CA GLU A 3 9.07 3.67 -16.68
C GLU A 3 9.35 2.23 -17.11
N PRO A 4 9.23 1.23 -16.21
CA PRO A 4 9.40 -0.16 -16.59
C PRO A 4 8.30 -0.60 -17.57
N ASP A 5 8.69 -1.45 -18.50
CA ASP A 5 7.88 -2.04 -19.57
C ASP A 5 7.01 -3.21 -19.08
N GLU A 6 7.27 -3.74 -17.87
CA GLU A 6 6.45 -4.73 -17.18
C GLU A 6 6.23 -4.42 -15.68
N ALA A 7 5.36 -5.22 -15.06
CA ALA A 7 5.04 -5.17 -13.63
C ALA A 7 6.20 -5.71 -12.77
N ASP A 8 7.27 -4.93 -12.65
CA ASP A 8 8.57 -5.39 -12.12
C ASP A 8 8.70 -5.37 -10.58
N LEU A 9 7.63 -5.14 -9.82
CA LEU A 9 7.75 -5.14 -8.37
C LEU A 9 7.89 -6.58 -7.85
N ALA A 10 9.10 -6.91 -7.42
CA ALA A 10 9.41 -8.19 -6.81
C ALA A 10 8.65 -8.38 -5.49
N TRP A 11 8.14 -9.59 -5.29
CA TRP A 11 7.57 -10.00 -4.01
C TRP A 11 8.70 -10.27 -3.01
N LEU A 12 8.69 -9.55 -1.89
CA LEU A 12 9.70 -9.68 -0.86
C LEU A 12 9.36 -10.80 0.14
N PRO A 13 10.33 -11.63 0.56
CA PRO A 13 10.19 -12.48 1.75
C PRO A 13 9.83 -11.66 2.98
N LYS A 14 9.04 -12.22 3.92
CA LYS A 14 8.57 -11.50 5.12
C LYS A 14 9.70 -10.83 5.92
N SER A 15 10.88 -11.45 5.98
CA SER A 15 12.06 -10.92 6.69
C SER A 15 12.65 -9.65 6.07
N GLN A 16 12.32 -9.36 4.81
CA GLN A 16 12.79 -8.17 4.08
C GLN A 16 11.71 -7.09 3.97
N ARG A 17 10.49 -7.35 4.44
CA ARG A 17 9.40 -6.37 4.44
C ARG A 17 9.52 -5.48 5.66
N GLU A 18 9.15 -4.21 5.50
CA GLU A 18 8.90 -3.38 6.66
C GLU A 18 7.76 -3.98 7.50
N GLN A 19 7.89 -3.93 8.83
CA GLN A 19 6.82 -4.36 9.71
C GLN A 19 5.68 -3.36 9.64
N ARG A 20 4.44 -3.84 9.47
CA ARG A 20 3.26 -2.98 9.50
C ARG A 20 3.14 -2.33 10.88
N ASP A 21 3.12 -1.00 10.91
CA ASP A 21 2.87 -0.25 12.13
C ASP A 21 1.36 -0.17 12.42
N PRO A 22 0.87 -0.70 13.56
CA PRO A 22 -0.54 -0.57 13.94
C PRO A 22 -0.97 0.88 14.25
N GLY A 23 -0.03 1.78 14.54
CA GLY A 23 -0.28 3.20 14.83
C GLY A 23 -0.47 4.07 13.57
N VAL A 24 0.00 3.60 12.41
CA VAL A 24 0.15 4.41 11.20
C VAL A 24 -1.13 5.12 10.77
N ARG A 25 -2.30 4.48 10.93
CA ARG A 25 -3.59 5.07 10.56
C ARG A 25 -3.86 6.37 11.31
N LYS A 26 -3.65 6.38 12.63
CA LYS A 26 -3.93 7.54 13.48
C LYS A 26 -3.02 8.71 13.13
N GLU A 27 -1.76 8.42 12.84
CA GLU A 27 -0.75 9.43 12.53
C GLU A 27 -0.93 9.97 11.11
N TYR A 28 -1.26 9.10 10.16
CA TYR A 28 -1.59 9.46 8.79
C TYR A 28 -2.77 10.43 8.71
N ILE A 29 -3.86 10.16 9.44
CA ILE A 29 -5.04 11.05 9.46
C ILE A 29 -4.64 12.47 9.88
N LYS A 30 -3.86 12.60 10.97
CA LYS A 30 -3.38 13.90 11.45
C LYS A 30 -2.49 14.60 10.43
N TRP A 31 -1.57 13.85 9.83
CA TRP A 31 -0.68 14.41 8.80
C TRP A 31 -1.45 14.87 7.56
N TYR A 32 -2.42 14.07 7.10
CA TYR A 32 -3.24 14.36 5.93
C TYR A 32 -4.03 15.65 6.17
N GLU A 33 -4.73 15.76 7.30
CA GLU A 33 -5.53 16.95 7.62
C GLU A 33 -4.66 18.20 7.78
N ASN A 34 -3.46 18.08 8.35
CA ASN A 34 -2.52 19.20 8.45
C ASN A 34 -2.01 19.66 7.06
N LYS A 35 -1.83 18.73 6.12
CA LYS A 35 -1.26 19.00 4.80
C LYS A 35 -2.30 19.45 3.78
N TYR A 36 -3.48 18.84 3.79
CA TYR A 36 -4.52 19.00 2.77
C TYR A 36 -5.83 19.57 3.30
N GLY A 37 -5.99 19.68 4.62
CA GLY A 37 -7.25 20.02 5.28
C GLY A 37 -8.14 18.80 5.53
N VAL A 38 -9.25 19.04 6.21
CA VAL A 38 -10.26 18.00 6.49
C VAL A 38 -10.90 17.57 5.16
N PRO A 39 -10.87 16.28 4.80
CA PRO A 39 -11.45 15.80 3.56
C PRO A 39 -12.99 15.88 3.56
N ASN A 40 -13.59 15.77 2.37
CA ASN A 40 -15.05 15.74 2.20
C ASN A 40 -15.68 14.33 2.37
N PHE A 41 -14.96 13.40 3.01
CA PHE A 41 -15.42 12.05 3.37
C PHE A 41 -15.17 11.79 4.86
N ASN A 42 -15.85 10.81 5.46
CA ASN A 42 -15.54 10.40 6.82
C ASN A 42 -14.40 9.38 6.83
N TRP A 43 -13.47 9.52 7.77
CA TRP A 43 -12.40 8.54 7.96
C TRP A 43 -12.92 7.13 8.26
N SER A 44 -14.14 6.98 8.79
CA SER A 44 -14.79 5.69 9.00
C SER A 44 -15.11 4.94 7.71
N ASP A 45 -15.24 5.64 6.59
CA ASP A 45 -15.74 5.10 5.33
C ASP A 45 -14.58 4.64 4.41
N VAL A 46 -13.33 4.82 4.88
CA VAL A 46 -12.12 4.55 4.12
C VAL A 46 -11.12 3.71 4.91
N ASP A 47 -10.47 2.80 4.20
CA ASP A 47 -9.27 2.12 4.65
C ASP A 47 -8.04 2.93 4.25
N ILE A 48 -6.98 2.92 5.08
CA ILE A 48 -5.69 3.48 4.69
C ILE A 48 -4.88 2.36 4.05
N HIS A 49 -4.61 2.52 2.77
CA HIS A 49 -3.91 1.54 1.94
C HIS A 49 -2.49 2.04 1.62
N HIS A 50 -1.55 1.10 1.59
CA HIS A 50 -0.21 1.35 1.08
C HIS A 50 -0.22 1.38 -0.45
N ILE A 51 0.10 2.51 -1.09
CA ILE A 51 0.10 2.64 -2.57
C ILE A 51 0.91 1.52 -3.19
N ILE A 52 2.15 1.33 -2.73
CA ILE A 52 2.93 0.11 -2.92
C ILE A 52 2.83 -0.71 -1.64
N PRO A 53 2.30 -1.95 -1.65
CA PRO A 53 2.23 -2.78 -0.45
C PRO A 53 3.60 -3.17 0.09
N LEU A 54 3.68 -3.40 1.40
CA LEU A 54 4.89 -3.89 2.07
C LEU A 54 5.40 -5.23 1.48
N ALA A 55 4.51 -6.02 0.88
CA ALA A 55 4.88 -7.27 0.19
C ALA A 55 5.70 -7.05 -1.09
N TYR A 56 5.66 -5.84 -1.65
CA TYR A 56 6.30 -5.45 -2.91
C TYR A 56 7.31 -4.31 -2.70
N GLY A 57 7.85 -4.18 -1.47
CA GLY A 57 8.88 -3.19 -1.15
C GLY A 57 8.37 -1.80 -0.77
N GLY A 58 7.07 -1.64 -0.54
CA GLY A 58 6.55 -0.39 0.02
C GLY A 58 6.90 -0.19 1.49
N TYR A 59 6.69 1.05 1.95
CA TYR A 59 7.03 1.51 3.31
C TYR A 59 5.85 2.12 4.05
N ASN A 60 5.95 2.29 5.38
CA ASN A 60 4.91 2.96 6.19
C ASN A 60 4.90 4.50 6.06
N ASP A 61 5.76 5.07 5.21
CA ASP A 61 5.82 6.51 4.96
C ASP A 61 4.47 7.06 4.45
N PHE A 62 4.09 8.25 4.92
CA PHE A 62 2.76 8.82 4.63
C PHE A 62 2.54 9.18 3.16
N ASP A 63 3.60 9.38 2.37
CA ASP A 63 3.50 9.54 0.93
C ASP A 63 3.21 8.23 0.18
N ASN A 64 3.45 7.08 0.82
CA ASN A 64 3.04 5.76 0.35
C ASN A 64 1.67 5.34 0.90
N LEU A 65 0.91 6.24 1.53
CA LEU A 65 -0.41 5.93 2.08
C LEU A 65 -1.52 6.75 1.40
N ILE A 66 -2.66 6.10 1.14
CA ILE A 66 -3.83 6.72 0.54
C ILE A 66 -5.13 6.22 1.19
N PRO A 67 -6.12 7.09 1.47
CA PRO A 67 -7.46 6.66 1.84
C PRO A 67 -8.18 6.11 0.60
N LEU A 68 -8.74 4.92 0.73
CA LEU A 68 -9.59 4.30 -0.28
C LEU A 68 -10.94 3.95 0.34
N PRO A 69 -12.06 4.21 -0.36
CA PRO A 69 -13.37 3.69 0.05
C PRO A 69 -13.26 2.18 0.36
N GLU A 70 -13.84 1.75 1.49
CA GLU A 70 -13.66 0.38 1.99
C GLU A 70 -14.02 -0.68 0.94
N ASP A 71 -15.14 -0.50 0.24
CA ASP A 71 -15.58 -1.43 -0.81
C ASP A 71 -14.57 -1.49 -1.97
N PHE A 72 -14.11 -0.35 -2.47
CA PHE A 72 -13.15 -0.31 -3.57
C PHE A 72 -11.80 -0.92 -3.15
N HIS A 73 -11.33 -0.61 -1.94
CA HIS A 73 -10.10 -1.17 -1.40
C HIS A 73 -10.13 -2.70 -1.34
N ARG A 74 -11.26 -3.27 -0.89
CA ARG A 74 -11.37 -4.69 -0.61
C ARG A 74 -11.80 -5.53 -1.81
N GLN A 75 -12.63 -4.97 -2.69
CA GLN A 75 -13.17 -5.69 -3.84
C GLN A 75 -12.29 -5.55 -5.08
N GLU A 76 -11.53 -4.45 -5.22
CA GLU A 76 -10.75 -4.18 -6.42
C GLU A 76 -9.24 -4.14 -6.14
N VAL A 77 -8.80 -3.27 -5.23
CA VAL A 77 -7.37 -3.00 -5.03
C VAL A 77 -6.64 -4.16 -4.37
N THR A 78 -7.22 -4.74 -3.30
CA THR A 78 -6.62 -5.89 -2.61
C THR A 78 -6.54 -7.13 -3.54
N PRO A 79 -7.59 -7.52 -4.27
CA PRO A 79 -7.50 -8.63 -5.23
C PRO A 79 -6.55 -8.37 -6.39
N TRP A 80 -6.45 -7.13 -6.87
CA TRP A 80 -5.47 -6.77 -7.90
C TRP A 80 -4.03 -7.00 -7.41
N TRP A 81 -3.66 -6.50 -6.23
CA TRP A 81 -2.33 -6.73 -5.65
C TRP A 81 -2.05 -8.21 -5.33
N ALA A 82 -3.09 -8.96 -4.95
CA ALA A 82 -2.97 -10.40 -4.76
C ALA A 82 -2.69 -11.15 -6.08
N SER A 83 -3.12 -10.58 -7.21
CA SER A 83 -2.95 -11.15 -8.56
C SER A 83 -1.78 -10.56 -9.34
N TYR A 84 -1.18 -9.45 -8.88
CA TYR A 84 -0.10 -8.70 -9.56
C TYR A 84 1.14 -9.55 -9.89
N GLY A 85 1.31 -10.69 -9.19
CA GLY A 85 2.35 -11.68 -9.48
C GLY A 85 3.35 -11.78 -8.34
N LYS A 86 3.89 -12.98 -8.11
CA LYS A 86 4.93 -13.22 -7.10
C LYS A 86 6.26 -13.44 -7.78
N TYR A 87 6.76 -12.44 -8.50
CA TYR A 87 8.11 -12.55 -9.04
C TYR A 87 9.11 -12.47 -7.88
N VAL A 88 9.87 -13.55 -7.66
CA VAL A 88 10.94 -13.62 -6.67
C VAL A 88 12.26 -13.74 -7.45
N PRO A 89 13.05 -12.67 -7.57
CA PRO A 89 14.38 -12.77 -8.16
C PRO A 89 15.23 -13.72 -7.30
N ASP A 90 15.77 -14.78 -7.90
CA ASP A 90 16.65 -15.82 -7.30
C ASP A 90 16.03 -16.89 -6.37
N GLY A 91 14.75 -17.27 -6.53
CA GLY A 91 14.21 -18.45 -5.85
C GLY A 91 13.13 -19.15 -6.65
N ASP A 92 13.30 -20.46 -6.88
CA ASP A 92 12.41 -21.34 -7.64
C ASP A 92 10.92 -20.96 -7.51
N ASP A 93 10.26 -20.79 -8.67
CA ASP A 93 8.85 -20.47 -8.79
C ASP A 93 7.97 -21.35 -7.87
N TYR A 94 7.18 -20.74 -6.98
CA TYR A 94 6.10 -21.39 -6.22
C TYR A 94 4.77 -20.65 -6.35
#